data_AF-A0A1F7S1Z3-F1
#
_entry.id   AF-A0A1F7S1Z3-F1
#
_cell.length_a   1.000
_cell.length_b   1.000
_cell.length_c   1.000
_cell.angle_alpha   90.00
_cell.angle_beta   90.00
_cell.angle_gamma   90.00
#
_symmetry.space_group_name_H-M   'P 1'
#
loop_
_entity.id
_entity.type
_entity.pdbx_description
1 polymer ?
#
loop_
_entity_poly.entity_id
_entity_poly.type
_entity_poly.pdbx_seq_one_letter_code
_entity_poly.pdbx_strand_id
1 'polypeptide(L)'
;MVFNRICSACHSFDRRAVGPPFKMVLPKYQNKEDELKAFVRNPSKKNPEYPSMPKLGLKEDEIASVAAYLLQRLQTESQKQDISK
;
A
#
# COMPACT_ATOMS: atom_id res chain seq x y z
N MET A 1 5.55 13.47 3.66
CA MET A 1 5.49 12.35 2.70
C MET A 1 4.07 12.18 2.22
N VAL A 2 3.87 11.94 0.92
CA VAL A 2 2.54 11.72 0.28
C VAL A 2 1.75 10.64 1.00
N PHE A 3 2.42 9.56 1.41
CA PHE A 3 1.83 8.46 2.16
C PHE A 3 1.04 8.91 3.41
N ASN A 4 1.63 9.73 4.28
CA ASN A 4 0.98 10.17 5.54
C ASN A 4 -0.20 11.11 5.31
N ARG A 5 -0.23 11.83 4.18
CA ARG A 5 -1.30 12.78 3.88
C ARG A 5 -2.49 12.08 3.23
N ILE A 6 -2.24 11.03 2.45
CA ILE A 6 -3.23 10.47 1.53
C ILE A 6 -3.56 9.01 1.87
N CYS A 7 -2.56 8.18 2.12
CA CYS A 7 -2.73 6.74 2.26
C CYS A 7 -3.13 6.34 3.70
N SER A 8 -2.50 6.94 4.71
CA SER A 8 -2.73 6.58 6.12
C SER A 8 -4.11 6.97 6.66
N ALA A 9 -4.85 7.84 5.96
CA ALA A 9 -6.23 8.17 6.33
C ALA A 9 -7.17 6.97 6.15
N CYS A 10 -6.90 6.12 5.15
CA CYS A 10 -7.76 4.99 4.81
C CYS A 10 -7.13 3.63 5.16
N HIS A 11 -5.80 3.54 5.21
CA HIS A 11 -5.09 2.28 5.40
C HIS A 11 -4.26 2.24 6.68
N SER A 12 -4.11 1.03 7.21
CA SER A 12 -3.16 0.70 8.28
C SER A 12 -2.27 -0.47 7.81
N PHE A 13 -1.15 -0.72 8.49
CA PHE A 13 -0.23 -1.78 8.08
C PHE A 13 -0.72 -3.17 8.48
N ASP A 14 -1.29 -3.30 9.67
CA ASP A 14 -1.58 -4.54 10.39
C ASP A 14 -3.07 -4.77 10.61
N ARG A 15 -3.85 -3.70 10.79
CA ARG A 15 -5.29 -3.76 11.06
C ARG A 15 -6.15 -3.31 9.89
N ARG A 16 -7.39 -3.77 9.88
CA ARG A 16 -8.44 -3.31 8.96
C ARG A 16 -8.80 -1.86 9.27
N ALA A 17 -8.93 -1.05 8.23
CA ALA A 17 -9.45 0.31 8.30
C ALA A 17 -10.50 0.48 7.20
N VAL A 18 -10.57 1.65 6.55
CA VAL A 18 -11.41 1.85 5.36
C VAL A 18 -10.91 0.96 4.21
N GLY A 19 -9.60 0.92 4.02
CA GLY A 19 -8.91 0.02 3.12
C GLY A 19 -8.34 -1.21 3.84
N PRO A 20 -7.91 -2.23 3.07
CA PRO A 20 -7.28 -3.41 3.63
C PRO A 20 -5.93 -3.11 4.29
N PRO A 21 -5.50 -3.95 5.25
CA PRO A 21 -4.17 -3.85 5.84
C PRO A 21 -3.08 -4.03 4.77
N PHE A 22 -2.04 -3.20 4.81
CA PHE A 22 -0.95 -3.32 3.83
C PHE A 22 -0.23 -4.68 3.90
N LYS A 23 -0.04 -5.26 5.09
CA LYS A 23 0.55 -6.60 5.25
C LYS A 23 -0.24 -7.70 4.52
N MET A 24 -1.54 -7.51 4.31
CA MET A 24 -2.38 -8.45 3.57
C MET A 24 -2.20 -8.32 2.06
N VAL A 25 -2.08 -7.09 1.54
CA VAL A 25 -2.18 -6.83 0.09
C VAL A 25 -0.86 -6.53 -0.60
N LEU A 26 0.16 -6.06 0.12
CA LEU A 26 1.47 -5.74 -0.45
C LEU A 26 2.36 -6.95 -0.77
N PRO A 27 2.30 -8.12 -0.08
CA PRO A 27 3.19 -9.23 -0.41
C PRO A 27 3.14 -9.69 -1.87
N LYS A 28 1.97 -9.64 -2.51
CA LYS A 28 1.82 -9.99 -3.95
C LYS A 28 2.54 -9.03 -4.90
N TYR A 29 2.92 -7.85 -4.41
CA TYR A 29 3.66 -6.82 -5.17
C TYR A 29 5.16 -6.81 -4.86
N GLN A 30 5.67 -7.76 -4.08
CA GLN A 30 7.12 -7.89 -3.88
C GLN A 30 7.81 -8.09 -5.23
N ASN A 31 8.86 -7.29 -5.48
CA ASN A 31 9.59 -7.24 -6.75
C ASN A 31 8.73 -6.83 -7.97
N LYS A 32 7.52 -6.30 -7.74
CA LYS A 32 6.56 -5.89 -8.77
C LYS A 32 6.11 -4.45 -8.54
N GLU A 33 7.08 -3.56 -8.36
CA GLU A 33 6.81 -2.15 -8.09
C GLU A 33 5.98 -1.49 -9.19
N ASP A 34 6.23 -1.82 -10.46
CA ASP A 34 5.46 -1.27 -11.58
C ASP A 34 3.98 -1.66 -11.55
N GLU A 35 3.67 -2.90 -11.11
CA GLU A 35 2.28 -3.34 -10.92
C GLU A 35 1.61 -2.57 -9.77
N LEU A 36 2.35 -2.29 -8.69
CA LEU A 36 1.85 -1.49 -7.57
C LEU A 36 1.60 -0.04 -8.01
N LYS A 37 2.53 0.57 -8.76
CA LYS A 37 2.38 1.92 -9.33
C LYS A 37 1.17 1.99 -10.25
N ALA A 38 0.97 0.99 -11.10
CA ALA A 38 -0.20 0.91 -11.98
C ALA A 38 -1.52 0.85 -11.18
N PHE A 39 -1.56 0.09 -10.09
CA PHE A 39 -2.73 0.03 -9.21
C PHE A 39 -2.99 1.36 -8.50
N VAL A 40 -1.95 2.03 -7.97
CA VAL A 40 -2.10 3.33 -7.31
C VAL A 40 -2.57 4.41 -8.31
N ARG A 41 -2.07 4.36 -9.56
CA ARG A 41 -2.48 5.28 -10.63
C ARG A 41 -3.94 5.13 -11.02
N ASN A 42 -4.43 3.90 -11.10
CA ASN A 42 -5.80 3.60 -11.48
C ASN A 42 -6.34 2.40 -10.68
N PRO A 43 -6.79 2.64 -9.43
CA PRO A 43 -7.24 1.56 -8.58
C PRO A 43 -8.50 0.90 -9.14
N SER A 44 -8.56 -0.42 -9.03
CA SER A 44 -9.75 -1.20 -9.36
C SER A 44 -10.25 -1.96 -8.14
N LYS A 45 -11.58 -2.11 -8.02
CA LYS A 45 -12.16 -2.89 -6.94
C LYS A 45 -11.76 -4.36 -7.11
N LYS A 46 -11.10 -4.92 -6.09
CA LYS A 46 -10.65 -6.33 -6.07
C LYS A 46 -11.39 -7.17 -5.04
N ASN A 47 -11.54 -6.66 -3.82
CA ASN A 47 -12.27 -7.34 -2.76
C ASN A 47 -13.65 -6.67 -2.57
N PRO A 48 -14.77 -7.43 -2.68
CA PRO A 48 -16.11 -6.92 -2.46
C PRO A 48 -16.36 -6.39 -1.04
N GLU A 49 -15.64 -6.89 -0.02
CA GLU A 49 -15.76 -6.49 1.38
C GLU A 49 -15.21 -5.09 1.69
N TYR A 50 -14.48 -4.49 0.76
CA TYR A 50 -13.92 -3.16 0.90
C TYR A 50 -14.57 -2.17 -0.08
N PRO A 51 -14.70 -0.89 0.30
CA PRO A 51 -15.12 0.14 -0.63
C PRO A 51 -14.11 0.29 -1.78
N SER A 52 -14.57 0.83 -2.91
CA SER A 52 -13.68 1.14 -4.03
C SER A 52 -12.68 2.24 -3.63
N MET A 53 -11.39 1.99 -3.84
CA MET A 53 -10.37 3.01 -3.65
C MET A 53 -10.53 4.11 -4.72
N PRO A 54 -10.58 5.39 -4.34
CA PRO A 54 -10.76 6.49 -5.28
C PRO A 54 -9.49 6.74 -6.10
N LYS A 55 -9.63 7.36 -7.28
CA LYS A 55 -8.51 7.84 -8.07
C LYS A 55 -7.93 9.10 -7.41
N LEU A 56 -6.70 9.02 -6.92
CA LEU A 56 -6.09 10.04 -6.07
C LEU A 56 -5.51 11.25 -6.84
N GLY A 57 -5.34 11.13 -8.16
CA GLY A 57 -4.79 12.21 -8.99
C GLY A 57 -3.32 12.54 -8.69
N LEU A 58 -2.56 11.58 -8.14
CA LEU A 58 -1.15 11.75 -7.83
C LEU A 58 -0.31 11.88 -9.10
N LYS A 59 0.80 12.62 -8.99
CA LYS A 59 1.83 12.68 -10.03
C LYS A 59 2.67 11.39 -10.04
N GLU A 60 3.37 11.15 -11.14
CA GLU A 60 4.18 9.94 -11.34
C GLU A 60 5.31 9.78 -10.30
N ASP A 61 5.96 10.87 -9.93
CA ASP A 61 6.98 10.93 -8.89
C ASP A 61 6.40 10.61 -7.49
N GLU A 62 5.21 11.11 -7.20
CA GLU A 62 4.50 10.80 -5.96
C GLU A 62 4.09 9.32 -5.88
N ILE A 63 3.61 8.77 -7.00
CA ILE A 63 3.25 7.34 -7.12
C ILE A 63 4.49 6.46 -6.89
N ALA A 64 5.60 6.79 -7.53
CA ALA A 64 6.87 6.07 -7.36
C ALA A 64 7.36 6.15 -5.90
N SER A 65 7.33 7.33 -5.29
CA SER A 65 7.71 7.52 -3.88
C SER A 65 6.86 6.69 -2.92
N VAL A 66 5.54 6.65 -3.13
CA VAL A 66 4.63 5.85 -2.29
C VAL A 66 4.86 4.35 -2.50
N ALA A 67 5.01 3.89 -3.74
CA ALA A 67 5.24 2.48 -4.02
C ALA A 67 6.56 1.97 -3.39
N ALA A 68 7.64 2.72 -3.56
CA ALA A 68 8.94 2.41 -2.95
C ALA A 68 8.84 2.38 -1.42
N TYR A 69 8.20 3.38 -0.81
CA TYR A 69 8.01 3.43 0.64
C TYR A 69 7.22 2.23 1.17
N LEU A 70 6.12 1.85 0.51
CA LEU A 70 5.27 0.73 0.91
C LEU A 70 6.03 -0.60 0.87
N LEU A 71 6.81 -0.85 -0.20
CA LEU A 71 7.59 -2.08 -0.35
C LEU A 71 8.77 -2.12 0.61
N GLN A 72 9.50 -1.02 0.78
CA GLN A 72 10.58 -0.91 1.77
C GLN A 72 10.04 -1.15 3.19
N ARG A 73 8.93 -0.51 3.54
CA ARG A 73 8.32 -0.68 4.86
C ARG A 73 7.81 -2.11 5.06
N LEU A 74 7.24 -2.75 4.05
CA LEU A 74 6.88 -4.17 4.13
C LEU A 74 8.09 -5.04 4.50
N GLN A 75 9.25 -4.83 3.85
CA GLN A 75 10.47 -5.57 4.16
C GLN A 75 10.92 -5.35 5.62
N THR A 76 10.92 -4.10 6.10
CA THR A 76 11.28 -3.77 7.49
C THR A 76 10.29 -4.38 8.50
N GLU A 77 9.00 -4.36 8.20
CA GLU A 77 7.95 -4.93 9.05
C GLU A 77 8.01 -6.46 9.10
N SER A 78 8.35 -7.12 7.98
CA SER A 78 8.61 -8.57 7.96
C SER A 78 9.79 -8.93 8.86
N GLN A 79 10.88 -8.17 8.80
CA GLN A 79 12.08 -8.41 9.62
C GLN A 79 11.82 -8.22 11.12
N LYS A 80 10.92 -7.31 11.51
CA LYS A 80 10.52 -7.13 12.92
C LYS A 80 9.66 -8.29 13.46
N GLN A 81 8.94 -8.99 12.61
CA GLN A 81 8.03 -10.06 13.02
C GLN A 81 8.78 -11.35 13.41
N ASP A 82 10.00 -11.54 12.90
CA ASP A 82 10.88 -12.67 13.22
C ASP A 82 11.72 -12.48 14.50
N ILE A 83 11.90 -11.23 14.97
CA ILE A 83 12.73 -10.92 16.16
C ILE A 83 11.92 -10.98 17.47
N SER A 84 10.58 -11.02 17.38
CA SER A 84 9.69 -11.05 18.55
C SER A 84 9.14 -12.45 18.86
N LYS A 85 9.90 -13.51 18.57
CA LYS A 85 9.55 -14.89 18.90
C LYS A 85 10.64 -15.58 19.70
#